data_AF-A0A9X1CK05-F1
#
_entry.id   AF-A0A9X1CK05-F1
#
_cell.length_a   1.000
_cell.length_b   1.000
_cell.length_c   1.000
_cell.angle_alpha   90.00
_cell.angle_beta   90.00
_cell.angle_gamma   90.00
#
_symmetry.space_group_name_H-M   'P 1'
#
loop_
_entity.id
_entity.type
_entity.pdbx_description
1 polymer ?
#
loop_
_entity_poly.entity_id
_entity_poly.type
_entity_poly.pdbx_seq_one_letter_code
_entity_poly.pdbx_strand_id
1 'polypeptide(L)' 'MKETAGIHHITAIVGHPQENTDFYGGVLGLRLLKKTVNFDDPGTYHLYFGDDGGKPGNYYYLFPVG' A
#
# COMPACT_ATOMS: atom_id res chain seq x y z
N MET A 1 27.99 12.92 7.68
CA MET A 1 26.65 12.39 8.04
C MET A 1 26.16 11.52 6.91
N LYS A 2 25.31 10.52 7.17
CA LYS A 2 24.62 9.78 6.10
C LYS A 2 23.32 10.49 5.77
N GLU A 3 23.03 10.63 4.49
CA GLU A 3 21.75 11.15 4.00
C GLU A 3 20.89 9.99 3.48
N THR A 4 19.59 10.08 3.74
CA THR A 4 18.60 9.16 3.17
C THR A 4 18.24 9.61 1.76
N ALA A 5 17.89 8.67 0.88
CA ALA A 5 17.35 8.98 -0.44
C ALA A 5 15.92 9.58 -0.40
N GLY A 6 15.28 9.58 0.78
CA GLY A 6 13.92 10.10 0.98
C GLY A 6 12.98 9.08 1.62
N ILE A 7 11.68 9.29 1.44
CA ILE A 7 10.63 8.35 1.89
C ILE A 7 10.64 7.14 0.95
N HIS A 8 10.59 5.94 1.52
CA HIS A 8 10.52 4.71 0.74
C HIS A 8 9.07 4.25 0.51
N HIS A 9 8.24 4.26 1.56
CA HIS A 9 6.80 4.03 1.54
C HIS A 9 6.16 4.53 2.85
N ILE A 10 4.83 4.59 2.88
CA ILE A 10 4.03 4.79 4.10
C ILE A 10 3.11 3.58 4.29
N THR A 11 2.96 3.11 5.52
CA THR A 11 2.06 2.00 5.88
C THR A 11 0.94 2.48 6.79
N ALA A 12 -0.30 2.04 6.53
CA ALA A 12 -1.47 2.37 7.34
C ALA A 12 -2.39 1.16 7.59
N ILE A 13 -3.08 1.17 8.72
CA ILE A 13 -4.21 0.28 9.02
C ILE A 13 -5.48 0.97 8.53
N VAL A 14 -6.31 0.25 7.79
CA VAL A 14 -7.49 0.82 7.13
C VAL A 14 -8.70 -0.10 7.27
N GLY A 15 -9.90 0.36 6.88
CA GLY A 15 -11.12 -0.44 6.91
C GLY A 15 -11.20 -1.52 5.82
N HIS A 16 -12.41 -1.79 5.34
CA HIS A 16 -12.69 -2.89 4.41
C HIS A 16 -11.79 -2.85 3.14
N PRO A 17 -11.26 -4.00 2.67
CA PRO A 17 -10.32 -4.05 1.54
C PRO A 17 -10.91 -3.55 0.22
N GLN A 18 -12.21 -3.75 -0.01
CA GLN A 18 -12.86 -3.26 -1.24
C GLN A 18 -12.94 -1.74 -1.26
N GLU A 19 -13.36 -1.11 -0.15
CA GLU A 19 -13.45 0.36 -0.06
C GLU A 19 -12.09 1.02 -0.26
N ASN A 20 -11.03 0.41 0.29
CA ASN A 20 -9.67 0.86 0.04
C ASN A 20 -9.27 0.70 -1.43
N THR A 21 -9.58 -0.43 -2.04
CA THR A 21 -9.26 -0.64 -3.47
C THR A 21 -10.01 0.35 -4.36
N ASP A 22 -11.27 0.63 -4.05
CA ASP A 22 -12.10 1.60 -4.78
C ASP A 22 -11.56 3.03 -4.61
N PHE A 23 -11.09 3.39 -3.41
CA PHE A 23 -10.51 4.71 -3.18
C PHE A 23 -9.13 4.86 -3.81
N TYR A 24 -8.16 4.03 -3.43
CA TYR A 24 -6.78 4.17 -3.91
C TYR A 24 -6.65 3.83 -5.41
N GLY A 25 -7.39 2.83 -5.89
CA GLY A 25 -7.38 2.43 -7.30
C GLY A 25 -8.33 3.24 -8.18
N GLY A 26 -9.55 3.47 -7.72
CA GLY A 26 -10.57 4.16 -8.50
C GLY A 26 -10.47 5.69 -8.41
N VAL A 27 -10.47 6.25 -7.19
CA VAL A 27 -10.47 7.70 -6.98
C VAL A 27 -9.09 8.31 -7.21
N LEU A 28 -8.03 7.72 -6.61
CA LEU A 28 -6.67 8.24 -6.74
C LEU A 28 -5.93 7.73 -7.99
N GLY A 29 -6.48 6.73 -8.68
CA GLY A 29 -5.89 6.17 -9.90
C GLY A 29 -4.57 5.41 -9.66
N LEU A 30 -4.28 4.98 -8.43
CA LEU A 30 -3.08 4.22 -8.13
C LEU A 30 -3.24 2.76 -8.56
N ARG A 31 -2.17 2.16 -9.04
CA ARG A 31 -2.18 0.76 -9.43
C ARG A 31 -2.01 -0.14 -8.21
N LEU A 32 -2.82 -1.20 -8.09
CA LEU A 32 -2.53 -2.29 -7.17
C LEU A 32 -1.32 -3.08 -7.70
N LEU A 33 -0.16 -2.83 -7.11
CA LEU A 33 1.12 -3.42 -7.52
C LEU A 33 1.31 -4.81 -6.95
N LYS A 34 0.84 -5.03 -5.73
CA LYS A 34 0.97 -6.30 -5.04
C LYS A 34 -0.17 -6.52 -4.07
N LYS A 35 -0.66 -7.74 -4.05
CA LYS A 35 -1.60 -8.27 -3.06
C LYS A 35 -0.93 -9.47 -2.39
N THR A 36 -0.74 -9.38 -1.08
CA THR A 36 -0.18 -10.46 -0.27
C THR A 36 -0.84 -10.46 1.10
N VAL A 37 -0.28 -11.18 2.05
CA VAL A 37 -0.75 -11.23 3.44
C VAL A 37 0.27 -10.55 4.35
N ASN A 38 -0.18 -10.08 5.51
CA ASN A 38 0.71 -9.63 6.55
C ASN A 38 1.55 -10.83 7.04
N PHE A 39 2.88 -10.67 7.11
CA PHE A 39 3.78 -11.74 7.52
C PHE A 39 3.69 -12.07 9.00
N ASP A 40 3.27 -11.11 9.82
CA ASP A 40 3.05 -11.30 11.25
C ASP A 40 1.63 -11.84 11.54
N ASP A 41 0.67 -11.56 10.66
CA ASP A 41 -0.71 -12.06 10.74
C ASP A 41 -1.24 -12.48 9.35
N PRO A 42 -1.06 -13.75 8.95
CA PRO A 42 -1.44 -14.22 7.62
C PRO A 42 -2.94 -14.15 7.30
N GLY A 43 -3.80 -13.90 8.31
CA GLY A 43 -5.24 -13.69 8.12
C GLY A 43 -5.58 -12.31 7.53
N THR A 44 -4.65 -11.36 7.61
CA THR A 44 -4.85 -9.97 7.19
C THR A 44 -4.17 -9.70 5.84
N TYR A 45 -4.87 -9.03 4.92
CA TYR A 45 -4.28 -8.62 3.65
C TYR A 45 -3.20 -7.55 3.82
N HIS A 46 -2.26 -7.53 2.90
CA HIS A 46 -1.29 -6.47 2.73
C HIS A 46 -1.33 -6.00 1.26
N LEU A 47 -1.90 -4.82 1.03
CA LEU A 47 -2.13 -4.25 -0.30
C LEU A 47 -1.14 -3.12 -0.59
N TYR A 48 -0.60 -3.11 -1.81
CA TYR A 48 0.44 -2.19 -2.25
C TYR A 48 -0.10 -1.37 -3.41
N PHE A 49 -0.23 -0.05 -3.23
CA PHE A 49 -0.69 0.88 -4.26
C PHE A 49 0.40 1.86 -4.66
N GLY A 50 0.50 2.20 -5.94
CA GLY A 50 1.28 3.35 -6.40
C GLY A 50 1.36 3.50 -7.91
N ASP A 51 2.38 4.19 -8.40
CA ASP A 51 2.56 4.42 -9.84
C ASP A 51 2.89 3.13 -10.62
N ASP A 52 2.80 3.20 -11.96
CA ASP A 52 3.06 2.08 -12.87
C ASP A 52 4.46 1.46 -12.76
N GLY A 53 5.40 2.13 -12.10
CA GLY A 53 6.83 1.81 -12.14
C GLY A 53 7.40 1.14 -10.89
N GLY A 54 6.74 1.13 -9.74
CA GLY A 54 7.33 0.54 -8.53
C GLY A 54 8.61 1.26 -7.98
N LYS A 55 8.95 2.45 -8.48
CA LYS A 55 9.93 3.45 -8.01
C LYS A 55 9.74 4.01 -6.58
N PRO A 56 10.73 3.82 -5.68
CA PRO A 56 10.68 4.28 -4.28
C PRO A 56 10.15 5.72 -4.11
N GLY A 57 9.30 5.92 -3.10
CA GLY A 57 8.69 7.22 -2.79
C GLY A 57 7.25 7.40 -3.30
N ASN A 58 6.78 6.52 -4.19
CA ASN A 58 5.43 6.61 -4.79
C ASN A 58 4.48 5.46 -4.39
N TYR A 59 4.72 4.79 -3.23
CA TYR A 59 3.87 3.68 -2.77
C TYR A 59 3.24 3.85 -1.39
N TYR A 60 2.01 3.36 -1.29
CA TYR A 60 1.24 3.19 -0.07
C TYR A 60 1.01 1.72 0.23
N TYR A 61 1.23 1.32 1.47
CA TYR A 61 0.98 -0.01 1.98
C TYR A 61 -0.17 0.00 2.96
N LEU A 62 -1.11 -0.93 2.79
CA LEU A 62 -2.36 -0.94 3.54
C LEU A 62 -2.62 -2.31 4.15
N PHE A 63 -2.94 -2.32 5.44
CA PHE A 63 -3.50 -3.46 6.16
C PHE A 63 -4.99 -3.21 6.40
N PRO A 64 -5.87 -3.66 5.49
CA PRO A 64 -7.31 -3.57 5.69
C PRO A 64 -7.77 -4.56 6.76
N VAL A 65 -8.45 -4.04 7.78
CA VAL A 65 -9.08 -4.78 8.87
C VAL A 65 -10.59 -4.54 8.81
N GLY A 66 -11.35 -5.63 8.71
CA GLY A 66 -12.81 -5.62 8.52
C GLY A 66 -13.28 -6.87 7.81
#